data_AF-B2SIH3-F1
#
_entry.id   AF-B2SIH3-F1
#
_cell.length_a   1.000
_cell.length_b   1.000
_cell.length_c   1.000
_cell.angle_alpha   90.00
_cell.angle_beta   90.00
_cell.angle_gamma   90.00
#
_symmetry.space_group_name_H-M   'P 1'
#
loop_
_entity.id
_entity.type
_entity.pdbx_description
1 polymer ?
#
loop_
_entity_poly.entity_id
_entity_poly.type
_entity_poly.pdbx_seq_one_letter_code
_entity_poly.pdbx_strand_id
1 'polypeptide(L)' 'MGGFSIWHWLIVLVIVLLVFGTKRLTSGAKDLGSAVKEFKKGMHDDDKPAGKLGDDSRTAEQAREAQAERDRDAR' A
#
# COMPACT_ATOMS: atom_id res chain seq x y z
N MET A 1 1.24 -30.70 -25.46
CA MET A 1 2.56 -30.14 -25.09
C MET A 1 2.41 -29.46 -23.74
N GLY A 2 2.50 -30.24 -22.64
CA GLY A 2 2.15 -29.83 -21.28
C GLY A 2 3.20 -28.90 -20.68
N GLY A 3 3.19 -27.66 -21.18
CA GLY A 3 4.18 -26.62 -20.95
C GLY A 3 4.57 -26.52 -19.48
N PHE A 4 5.84 -26.80 -19.23
CA PHE A 4 6.65 -26.32 -18.11
C PHE A 4 5.93 -26.31 -16.76
N SER A 5 6.09 -27.42 -16.04
CA SER A 5 5.69 -27.65 -14.64
C SER A 5 5.74 -26.37 -13.80
N ILE A 6 4.74 -26.15 -12.93
CA ILE A 6 4.64 -25.01 -11.99
C ILE A 6 5.98 -24.74 -11.28
N TRP A 7 6.76 -25.78 -11.04
CA TRP A 7 8.10 -25.72 -10.45
C TRP A 7 9.10 -24.89 -11.27
N HIS A 8 9.02 -24.91 -12.60
CA HIS A 8 9.89 -24.12 -13.48
C HIS A 8 9.57 -22.62 -13.37
N TRP A 9 8.29 -22.26 -13.33
CA TRP A 9 7.86 -20.87 -13.10
C TRP A 9 8.33 -20.32 -11.76
N LEU A 10 8.37 -21.17 -10.72
CA LEU A 10 8.89 -20.80 -9.40
C LEU A 10 10.40 -20.51 -9.45
N ILE A 11 11.19 -21.34 -10.15
CA ILE A 11 12.62 -21.08 -10.40
C ILE A 11 12.80 -19.77 -11.17
N VAL A 12 12.03 -19.55 -12.23
CA VAL A 12 12.13 -18.36 -13.06
C VAL A 12 11.80 -17.11 -12.24
N LEU A 13 10.76 -17.15 -11.41
CA LEU A 13 10.40 -16.06 -10.51
C LEU A 13 11.55 -15.70 -9.57
N VAL A 14 12.22 -16.70 -9.00
CA VAL A 14 13.37 -16.50 -8.10
C VAL A 14 14.55 -15.86 -8.85
N ILE A 15 14.85 -16.32 -10.07
CA ILE A 15 15.92 -15.73 -10.89
C ILE A 15 15.59 -14.28 -11.24
N VAL A 16 14.36 -13.99 -11.64
CA VAL A 16 13.90 -12.62 -11.92
C VAL A 16 14.04 -11.75 -10.67
N LEU A 17 13.61 -12.23 -9.50
CA LEU A 17 13.80 -11.55 -8.23
C LEU A 17 15.28 -11.27 -7.89
N LEU A 18 16.19 -12.21 -8.19
CA LEU A 18 17.63 -12.05 -8.00
C LEU A 18 18.23 -11.00 -8.93
N VAL A 19 17.86 -11.02 -10.22
CA VAL A 19 18.37 -10.09 -11.24
C VAL A 19 17.86 -8.67 -11.00
N PHE A 20 16.57 -8.52 -10.75
CA PHE A 20 15.99 -7.21 -10.44
C PHE A 20 16.36 -6.73 -9.04
N GLY A 21 16.62 -7.65 -8.11
CA GLY A 21 16.83 -7.40 -6.70
C GLY A 21 15.53 -7.03 -5.97
N THR A 22 15.44 -7.42 -4.69
CA THR A 22 14.25 -7.17 -3.85
C THR A 22 13.95 -5.67 -3.70
N LYS A 23 14.98 -4.82 -3.69
CA LYS A 23 14.82 -3.36 -3.52
C LYS A 23 14.07 -2.68 -4.66
N ARG A 24 14.35 -3.07 -5.92
CA ARG A 24 13.66 -2.53 -7.11
C ARG A 24 12.23 -3.03 -7.18
N LEU A 25 12.03 -4.32 -6.89
CA LEU A 25 10.70 -4.92 -6.89
C LEU A 25 9.80 -4.27 -5.84
N THR A 26 10.27 -4.06 -4.61
CA THR A 26 9.46 -3.45 -3.54
C THR A 26 9.07 -2.00 -3.85
N SER A 27 9.97 -1.19 -4.41
CA SER A 27 9.63 0.21 -4.75
C SER A 27 8.54 0.26 -5.82
N GLY A 28 8.72 -0.44 -6.94
CA GLY A 28 7.72 -0.45 -8.02
C GLY A 28 6.42 -1.16 -7.61
N ALA A 29 6.52 -2.24 -6.83
CA ALA A 29 5.36 -2.94 -6.29
C ALA A 29 4.60 -2.10 -5.25
N LYS A 30 5.26 -1.18 -4.54
CA LYS A 30 4.57 -0.27 -3.61
C LYS A 30 3.76 0.78 -4.37
N ASP A 31 4.28 1.31 -5.47
CA ASP A 31 3.57 2.28 -6.31
C ASP A 31 2.39 1.62 -7.03
N LEU A 32 2.64 0.49 -7.71
CA LEU A 32 1.59 -0.31 -8.36
C LEU A 32 0.58 -0.86 -7.35
N GLY A 33 1.07 -1.31 -6.19
CA GLY A 33 0.23 -1.87 -5.12
C GLY A 33 -0.69 -0.82 -4.50
N SER A 34 -0.23 0.43 -4.36
CA SER A 34 -1.06 1.53 -3.89
C SER A 34 -2.19 1.83 -4.88
N ALA A 35 -1.88 1.92 -6.18
CA ALA A 35 -2.88 2.13 -7.22
C ALA A 35 -3.92 0.99 -7.27
N VAL A 36 -3.48 -0.27 -7.17
CA VAL A 36 -4.38 -1.43 -7.13
C VAL A 36 -5.22 -1.45 -5.83
N LYS A 37 -4.65 -1.01 -4.70
CA LYS A 37 -5.37 -0.93 -3.42
C LYS A 37 -6.46 0.14 -3.46
N GLU A 38 -6.20 1.29 -4.05
CA GLU A 38 -7.19 2.35 -4.27
C GLU A 38 -8.28 1.92 -5.23
N PHE A 39 -7.91 1.24 -6.34
CA PHE A 39 -8.88 0.66 -7.26
C PHE A 39 -9.80 -0.36 -6.58
N LYS A 40 -9.21 -1.29 -5.80
CA LYS A 40 -9.97 -2.27 -5.02
C LYS A 40 -10.83 -1.62 -3.94
N LYS A 41 -10.35 -0.55 -3.30
CA LYS A 41 -11.11 0.21 -2.32
C LYS A 41 -12.31 0.88 -2.96
N GLY A 42 -12.15 1.52 -4.13
CA GLY A 42 -13.26 2.10 -4.88
C GLY A 42 -14.31 1.07 -5.30
N MET A 43 -13.87 -0.11 -5.78
CA MET A 43 -14.77 -1.21 -6.13
C MET A 43 -15.50 -1.84 -4.94
N HIS A 44 -14.95 -1.77 -3.72
CA HIS A 44 -15.59 -2.26 -2.50
C HIS A 44 -16.40 -1.19 -1.75
N ASP A 45 -16.19 0.10 -2.00
CA ASP A 45 -16.93 1.19 -1.34
C ASP A 45 -18.38 1.30 -1.85
N ASP A 46 -18.69 0.73 -3.02
CA ASP A 46 -20.08 0.51 -3.47
C ASP A 46 -20.89 -0.37 -2.49
N ASP A 47 -20.21 -1.18 -1.67
CA ASP A 47 -20.84 -2.12 -0.70
C ASP A 47 -20.73 -1.67 0.78
N LYS A 48 -19.98 -0.60 1.12
CA LYS A 48 -19.88 -0.10 2.51
C LYS A 48 -19.77 1.42 2.61
N PRO A 49 -20.43 2.06 3.62
CA PRO A 49 -20.52 3.51 3.69
C PRO A 49 -19.16 4.14 4.03
N ALA A 50 -18.53 4.78 3.04
CA ALA A 50 -17.68 5.99 3.02
C ALA A 50 -16.74 6.29 4.23
N GLY A 51 -16.37 5.32 5.05
CA GLY A 51 -15.71 5.58 6.34
C GLY A 51 -14.20 5.73 6.27
N LYS A 52 -13.54 5.38 5.15
CA LYS A 52 -12.07 5.27 5.10
C LYS A 52 -11.37 6.36 4.29
N LEU A 53 -12.05 7.36 3.72
CA LEU A 53 -11.38 8.54 3.16
C LEU A 53 -11.17 9.64 4.22
N GLY A 54 -11.92 9.62 5.33
CA GLY A 54 -11.80 10.59 6.41
C GLY A 54 -10.70 10.31 7.44
N ASP A 55 -10.14 9.10 7.46
CA ASP A 55 -9.19 8.66 8.50
C ASP A 55 -7.84 9.36 8.39
N ASP A 56 -7.30 9.54 7.17
CA ASP A 56 -6.05 10.29 6.96
C ASP A 56 -6.20 11.79 7.26
N SER A 57 -7.35 12.39 6.92
CA SER A 57 -7.61 13.81 7.21
C SER A 57 -7.81 14.04 8.71
N ARG A 58 -8.58 13.18 9.40
CA ARG A 58 -8.77 13.26 10.86
C ARG A 58 -7.50 12.95 11.63
N THR A 59 -6.66 12.04 11.15
CA THR A 59 -5.37 11.74 11.80
C THR A 59 -4.41 12.92 11.67
N ALA A 60 -4.38 13.59 10.50
CA ALA A 60 -3.57 14.78 10.29
C ALA A 60 -4.09 15.99 11.09
N GLU A 61 -5.41 16.13 11.23
CA GLU A 61 -6.04 17.22 11.99
C GLU A 61 -5.89 17.01 13.51
N GLN A 62 -6.11 15.79 14.01
CA GLN A 62 -5.87 15.43 15.41
C GLN A 62 -4.40 15.54 15.81
N ALA A 63 -3.47 15.20 14.91
CA ALA A 63 -2.05 15.38 15.16
C ALA A 63 -1.68 16.87 15.26
N ARG A 64 -2.30 17.74 14.46
CA ARG A 64 -2.10 19.19 14.54
C ARG A 64 -2.75 19.81 15.78
N GLU A 65 -3.96 19.39 16.15
CA GLU A 65 -4.63 19.85 17.37
C GLU A 65 -3.87 19.41 18.63
N ALA A 66 -3.46 18.14 18.71
CA ALA A 66 -2.68 17.64 19.86
C ALA A 66 -1.32 18.37 20.00
N GLN A 67 -0.74 18.81 18.89
CA GLN A 67 0.53 19.54 18.89
C GLN A 67 0.34 21.02 19.23
N ALA A 68 -0.76 21.64 18.79
CA ALA A 68 -1.13 23.01 19.17
C ALA A 68 -1.54 23.12 20.64
N GLU A 69 -2.20 22.09 21.17
CA GLU A 69 -2.58 22.03 22.59
C GLU A 69 -1.35 21.86 23.48
N ARG A 70 -0.40 20.98 23.09
CA ARG A 70 0.89 20.86 23.80
C ARG A 70 1.74 22.13 23.83
N ASP A 71 1.75 22.92 22.74
CA ASP A 71 2.53 24.17 22.69
C ASP A 71 1.88 25.28 23.54
N ARG A 72 0.56 25.25 23.67
CA ARG A 72 -0.21 26.18 24.50
C ARG A 72 -0.05 25.88 25.99
N ASP A 73 0.01 24.61 26.38
CA ASP A 73 0.25 24.20 27.79
C ASP A 73 1.70 24.40 28.26
N ALA A 74 2.65 24.55 27.33
CA ALA A 74 4.07 24.74 27.64
C ALA A 74 4.50 26.22 27.77
N ARG A 75 3.59 27.17 27.53
CA ARG A 75 3.82 28.62 27.64
C ARG A 75 3.11 29.22 28.85
#